data_AF-A0A4T0QPK8-F1
#
_entry.id   AF-A0A4T0QPK8-F1
#
_cell.length_a   1.000
_cell.length_b   1.000
_cell.length_c   1.000
_cell.angle_alpha   90.00
_cell.angle_beta   90.00
_cell.angle_gamma   90.00
#
_symmetry.space_group_name_H-M   'P 1'
#
loop_
_entity.id
_entity.type
_entity.pdbx_description
1 polymer ?
#
loop_
_entity_poly.entity_id
_entity_poly.type
_entity_poly.pdbx_seq_one_letter_code
_entity_poly.pdbx_strand_id
1 'polypeptide(L)'
;MNFSNLLITIFAFVAAIAFAAPVPKSDGQVFDITKRGLISGIGSFFAVGLGACGAQSAPSDMVIALPTVQYGNGENCYKHYTVTNTKTGQVVDATAVDQCPTCTDNQIDLSEGLFSQLTNGNMDQGLCELTWTEA
;
A
#
# COMPACT_ATOMS: atom_id res chain seq x y z
N MET A 1 5.39 -87.30 -4.27
CA MET A 1 4.92 -86.27 -5.22
C MET A 1 4.83 -84.96 -4.45
N ASN A 2 5.61 -83.98 -4.91
CA ASN A 2 5.60 -82.54 -4.67
C ASN A 2 5.91 -81.99 -3.26
N PHE A 3 7.17 -81.55 -3.12
CA PHE A 3 7.64 -80.56 -2.16
C PHE A 3 7.16 -79.16 -2.58
N SER A 4 6.65 -78.37 -1.63
CA SER A 4 6.44 -76.94 -1.81
C SER A 4 7.27 -76.17 -0.78
N ASN A 5 8.30 -75.49 -1.28
CA ASN A 5 9.21 -74.63 -0.54
C ASN A 5 8.52 -73.30 -0.24
N LEU A 6 8.24 -73.03 1.04
CA LEU A 6 7.85 -71.69 1.48
C LEU A 6 9.10 -70.95 1.98
N LEU A 7 9.72 -70.18 1.07
CA LEU A 7 10.78 -69.23 1.38
C LEU A 7 10.16 -68.04 2.14
N ILE A 8 10.43 -67.93 3.44
CA ILE A 8 10.09 -66.74 4.22
C ILE A 8 11.18 -65.70 3.97
N THR A 9 10.76 -64.63 3.30
CA THR A 9 11.60 -63.51 2.86
C THR A 9 12.04 -62.63 4.03
N ILE A 10 13.29 -62.19 3.92
CA ILE A 10 14.08 -61.40 4.87
C ILE A 10 13.41 -60.06 5.18
N PHE A 11 13.21 -59.76 6.47
CA PHE A 11 12.84 -58.42 6.94
C PHE A 11 14.05 -57.50 6.79
N ALA A 12 14.11 -56.76 5.67
CA ALA A 12 15.08 -55.69 5.48
C ALA A 12 14.66 -54.49 6.35
N PHE A 13 15.44 -54.24 7.40
CA PHE A 13 15.33 -53.05 8.24
C PHE A 13 15.77 -51.84 7.40
N VAL A 14 14.81 -51.14 6.78
CA VAL A 14 15.08 -49.90 6.05
C VAL A 14 15.33 -48.81 7.10
N ALA A 15 16.60 -48.50 7.33
CA ALA A 15 17.01 -47.33 8.08
C ALA A 15 16.53 -46.08 7.32
N ALA A 16 15.55 -45.38 7.88
CA ALA A 16 15.11 -44.08 7.40
C ALA A 16 16.24 -43.06 7.61
N ILE A 17 17.06 -42.85 6.58
CA ILE A 17 17.94 -41.69 6.48
C ILE A 17 17.05 -40.46 6.26
N ALA A 18 16.83 -39.70 7.34
CA ALA A 18 16.17 -38.41 7.27
C ALA A 18 17.06 -37.45 6.47
N PHE A 19 16.72 -37.21 5.21
CA PHE A 19 17.23 -36.06 4.48
C PHE A 19 16.52 -34.83 5.06
N ALA A 20 17.20 -34.12 5.96
CA ALA A 20 16.82 -32.75 6.30
C ALA A 20 17.03 -31.92 5.03
N ALA A 21 15.95 -31.70 4.27
CA ALA A 21 15.98 -30.73 3.19
C ALA A 21 16.29 -29.36 3.81
N PRO A 22 17.19 -28.56 3.22
CA PRO A 22 17.33 -27.18 3.63
C PRO A 22 15.96 -26.51 3.45
N VAL A 23 15.36 -26.08 4.56
CA VAL A 23 14.22 -25.16 4.51
C VAL A 23 14.71 -23.97 3.70
N PRO A 24 14.09 -23.62 2.57
CA PRO A 24 14.43 -22.37 1.91
C PRO A 24 14.22 -21.28 2.96
N LYS A 25 15.33 -20.66 3.38
CA LYS A 25 15.24 -19.42 4.13
C LYS A 25 14.39 -18.52 3.26
N SER A 26 13.24 -18.12 3.77
CA SER A 26 12.56 -16.95 3.26
C SER A 26 13.51 -15.80 3.54
N ASP A 27 14.50 -15.64 2.65
CA ASP A 27 15.28 -14.43 2.49
C ASP A 27 14.21 -13.35 2.45
N GLY A 28 14.22 -12.51 3.49
CA GLY A 28 13.18 -11.52 3.74
C GLY A 28 12.84 -10.88 2.41
N GLN A 29 11.59 -11.05 1.97
CA GLN A 29 11.15 -10.45 0.73
C GLN A 29 11.37 -8.96 0.88
N VAL A 30 12.49 -8.48 0.33
CA VAL A 30 12.60 -7.13 -0.14
C VAL A 30 11.55 -7.10 -1.23
N PHE A 31 10.32 -6.75 -0.84
CA PHE A 31 9.31 -6.33 -1.78
C PHE A 31 10.03 -5.29 -2.63
N ASP A 32 10.21 -5.58 -3.91
CA ASP A 32 10.66 -4.59 -4.85
C ASP A 32 9.57 -3.51 -4.90
N ILE A 33 9.75 -2.50 -4.04
CA ILE A 33 8.80 -1.41 -3.81
C ILE A 33 8.69 -0.55 -5.08
N THR A 34 9.54 -0.79 -6.08
CA THR A 34 9.54 -0.10 -7.36
C THR A 34 8.37 -0.52 -8.27
N LYS A 35 7.73 -1.68 -8.03
CA LYS A 35 6.62 -2.16 -8.89
C LYS A 35 5.23 -1.64 -8.49
N ARG A 36 5.07 -1.10 -7.28
CA ARG A 36 3.83 -0.44 -6.82
C ARG A 36 4.20 1.02 -6.71
N GLY A 37 3.53 1.93 -7.41
CA GLY A 37 3.81 3.38 -7.38
C GLY A 37 3.56 4.00 -6.00
N LEU A 38 4.30 3.54 -4.98
CA LEU A 38 4.27 3.99 -3.61
C LEU A 38 5.21 5.17 -3.52
N ILE A 39 4.64 6.30 -3.15
CA ILE A 39 5.34 7.57 -3.04
C ILE A 39 5.41 7.92 -1.56
N SER A 40 6.61 8.23 -1.08
CA SER A 40 6.83 8.81 0.26
C SER A 40 6.94 10.32 0.14
N GLY A 41 6.26 11.05 1.00
CA GLY A 41 6.26 12.50 0.94
C GLY A 41 5.48 13.18 2.05
N ILE A 42 5.00 14.38 1.75
CA ILE A 42 4.35 15.27 2.72
C ILE A 42 2.89 15.50 2.31
N GLY A 43 2.00 15.51 3.30
CA GLY A 43 0.61 15.95 3.18
C GLY A 43 0.41 17.29 3.86
N SER A 44 -0.16 18.27 3.15
CA SER A 44 -0.80 19.47 3.72
C SER A 44 -2.33 19.32 3.67
N PHE A 45 -3.07 20.36 4.01
CA PHE A 45 -4.52 20.39 3.79
C PHE A 45 -5.00 21.71 3.21
N PHE A 46 -6.16 21.68 2.54
CA PHE A 46 -6.75 22.84 1.88
C PHE A 46 -8.26 22.93 2.08
N ALA A 47 -8.80 24.13 1.89
CA ALA A 47 -10.23 24.36 1.81
C ALA A 47 -10.74 23.87 0.45
N VAL A 48 -11.47 22.76 0.46
CA VAL A 48 -11.99 22.13 -0.76
C VAL A 48 -13.10 22.95 -1.43
N GLY A 49 -13.36 22.65 -2.70
CA GLY A 49 -14.39 23.31 -3.51
C GLY A 49 -14.62 22.58 -4.83
N LEU A 50 -14.73 23.33 -5.92
CA LEU A 50 -14.71 22.77 -7.28
C LEU A 50 -13.26 22.46 -7.68
N GLY A 51 -12.92 21.17 -7.78
CA GLY A 51 -11.58 20.72 -8.14
C GLY A 51 -11.35 20.65 -9.66
N ALA A 52 -10.08 20.51 -10.06
CA ALA A 52 -9.63 20.39 -11.45
C ALA A 52 -10.25 19.22 -12.21
N CYS A 53 -10.67 18.16 -11.52
CA CYS A 53 -11.41 17.05 -12.12
C CYS A 53 -12.87 17.37 -12.43
N GLY A 54 -13.39 18.52 -11.98
CA GLY A 54 -14.76 18.96 -12.14
C GLY A 54 -15.71 18.52 -11.02
N ALA A 55 -15.20 17.93 -9.95
CA ALA A 55 -16.00 17.52 -8.80
C ALA A 55 -16.15 18.66 -7.79
N GLN A 56 -17.34 18.78 -7.20
CA GLN A 56 -17.56 19.61 -6.01
C GLN A 56 -17.37 18.74 -4.77
N SER A 57 -16.47 19.13 -3.87
CA SER A 57 -16.21 18.43 -2.61
C SER A 57 -16.57 19.28 -1.40
N ALA A 58 -16.89 18.61 -0.29
CA ALA A 58 -17.11 19.20 1.03
C ALA A 58 -15.91 18.89 1.96
N PRO A 59 -15.63 19.72 2.98
CA PRO A 59 -14.45 19.55 3.83
C PRO A 59 -14.35 18.18 4.52
N SER A 60 -15.48 17.51 4.73
CA SER A 60 -15.56 16.18 5.34
C SER A 60 -15.27 15.01 4.39
N ASP A 61 -15.17 15.26 3.08
CA ASP A 61 -14.92 14.19 2.10
C ASP A 61 -13.49 13.65 2.22
N MET A 62 -13.26 12.42 1.78
CA MET A 62 -11.92 11.81 1.74
C MET A 62 -11.32 12.01 0.37
N VAL A 63 -10.84 13.21 0.11
CA VAL A 63 -10.31 13.60 -1.21
C VAL A 63 -8.93 14.24 -1.13
N ILE A 64 -8.19 14.11 -2.23
CA ILE A 64 -6.86 14.68 -2.41
C ILE A 64 -6.75 15.53 -3.69
N ALA A 65 -5.86 16.51 -3.63
CA ALA A 65 -5.32 17.22 -4.77
C ALA A 65 -3.94 16.64 -5.12
N LEU A 66 -3.78 16.17 -6.36
CA LEU A 66 -2.53 15.58 -6.84
C LEU A 66 -1.57 16.67 -7.35
N PRO A 67 -0.26 16.58 -7.07
CA PRO A 67 0.74 17.43 -7.71
C PRO A 67 0.73 17.21 -9.23
N THR A 68 1.15 18.21 -10.00
CA THR A 68 0.98 18.24 -11.47
C THR A 68 1.47 16.97 -12.19
N VAL A 69 2.61 16.41 -11.80
CA VAL A 69 3.15 15.21 -12.45
C VAL A 69 2.29 13.96 -12.19
N GLN A 70 1.72 13.81 -11.00
CA GLN A 70 0.77 12.74 -10.69
C GLN A 70 -0.66 13.04 -11.13
N TYR A 71 -1.07 14.30 -11.25
CA TYR A 71 -2.36 14.65 -11.83
C TYR A 71 -2.45 14.18 -13.29
N GLY A 72 -1.33 14.23 -14.02
CA GLY A 72 -1.19 13.60 -15.34
C GLY A 72 -2.16 14.18 -16.37
N ASN A 73 -2.37 15.50 -16.37
CA ASN A 73 -3.37 16.18 -17.22
C ASN A 73 -4.80 15.61 -17.06
N GLY A 74 -5.14 15.11 -15.88
CA GLY A 74 -6.46 14.56 -15.54
C GLY A 74 -6.58 13.05 -15.76
N GLU A 75 -5.53 12.37 -16.23
CA GLU A 75 -5.51 10.90 -16.37
C GLU A 75 -5.78 10.17 -15.04
N ASN A 76 -5.45 10.81 -13.92
CA ASN A 76 -5.64 10.25 -12.59
C ASN A 76 -6.83 10.85 -11.82
N CYS A 77 -7.71 11.59 -12.50
CA CYS A 77 -8.96 12.04 -11.90
C CYS A 77 -9.84 10.85 -11.50
N TYR A 78 -10.50 10.98 -10.35
CA TYR A 78 -11.42 10.01 -9.76
C TYR A 78 -10.79 8.65 -9.39
N LYS A 79 -9.47 8.53 -9.50
CA LYS A 79 -8.76 7.35 -9.00
C LYS A 79 -8.66 7.38 -7.49
N HIS A 80 -8.60 6.18 -6.92
CA HIS A 80 -8.46 5.96 -5.50
C HIS A 80 -6.99 5.80 -5.12
N TYR A 81 -6.65 6.33 -3.95
CA TYR A 81 -5.31 6.27 -3.38
C TYR A 81 -5.40 5.82 -1.94
N THR A 82 -4.62 4.80 -1.60
CA THR A 82 -4.38 4.42 -0.21
C THR A 82 -3.36 5.39 0.38
N VAL A 83 -3.79 6.25 1.31
CA VAL A 83 -2.94 7.24 1.99
C VAL A 83 -2.66 6.76 3.42
N THR A 84 -1.39 6.66 3.78
CA THR A 84 -0.93 6.19 5.08
C THR A 84 -0.09 7.25 5.77
N ASN A 85 -0.49 7.71 6.95
CA ASN A 85 0.36 8.57 7.78
C ASN A 85 1.40 7.70 8.51
N THR A 86 2.68 7.97 8.26
CA THR A 86 3.79 7.13 8.76
C THR A 86 4.04 7.31 10.26
N LYS A 87 3.56 8.40 10.87
CA LYS A 87 3.71 8.69 12.30
C LYS A 87 2.57 8.11 13.12
N THR A 88 1.33 8.24 12.64
CA THR A 88 0.14 7.76 13.36
C THR A 88 -0.24 6.33 13.02
N GLY A 89 0.19 5.82 11.86
CA GLY A 89 -0.21 4.52 11.32
C GLY A 89 -1.63 4.49 10.74
N GLN A 90 -2.31 5.65 10.66
CA GLN A 90 -3.63 5.75 10.05
C GLN A 90 -3.55 5.49 8.55
N VAL A 91 -4.49 4.70 8.03
CA VAL A 91 -4.62 4.36 6.62
C VAL A 91 -6.02 4.73 6.17
N VAL A 92 -6.13 5.54 5.12
CA VAL A 92 -7.41 6.03 4.61
C VAL A 92 -7.39 5.93 3.08
N ASP A 93 -8.49 5.45 2.50
CA ASP A 93 -8.73 5.51 1.07
C ASP A 93 -9.26 6.90 0.70
N ALA A 94 -8.67 7.52 -0.32
CA ALA A 94 -9.05 8.85 -0.76
C ALA A 94 -9.15 8.93 -2.29
N THR A 95 -10.06 9.77 -2.78
CA THR A 95 -10.27 9.99 -4.21
C THR A 95 -9.51 11.24 -4.69
N ALA A 96 -8.77 11.13 -5.79
CA ALA A 96 -8.18 12.27 -6.45
C ALA A 96 -9.25 13.08 -7.21
N VAL A 97 -9.49 14.31 -6.78
CA VAL A 97 -10.53 15.19 -7.36
C VAL A 97 -10.00 16.52 -7.83
N ASP A 98 -8.73 16.82 -7.55
CA ASP A 98 -8.14 18.11 -7.82
C ASP A 98 -6.65 18.01 -8.19
N GLN A 99 -6.11 19.11 -8.71
CA GLN A 99 -4.70 19.30 -8.97
C GLN A 99 -4.14 20.34 -7.99
N CYS A 100 -2.96 20.10 -7.45
CA CYS A 100 -2.17 21.08 -6.71
C CYS A 100 -0.97 21.53 -7.56
N PRO A 101 -1.05 22.67 -8.28
CA PRO A 101 0.03 23.11 -9.18
C PRO A 101 1.29 23.57 -8.45
N THR A 102 1.16 23.93 -7.18
CA THR A 102 2.25 24.44 -6.33
C THR A 102 2.91 23.36 -5.48
N CYS A 103 2.33 22.17 -5.40
CA CYS A 103 2.89 21.03 -4.66
C CYS A 103 4.13 20.50 -5.40
N THR A 104 5.13 20.07 -4.64
CA THR A 104 6.23 19.29 -5.21
C THR A 104 5.73 17.90 -5.65
N ASP A 105 6.50 17.21 -6.49
CA ASP A 105 6.15 15.88 -7.04
C ASP A 105 5.88 14.80 -5.97
N ASN A 106 6.32 15.05 -4.73
CA ASN A 106 6.11 14.22 -3.55
C ASN A 106 5.36 15.00 -2.45
N GLN A 107 4.41 15.85 -2.82
CA GLN A 107 3.49 16.49 -1.90
C GLN A 107 2.06 16.35 -2.44
N ILE A 108 1.13 15.97 -1.57
CA ILE A 108 -0.31 15.96 -1.86
C ILE A 108 -1.04 16.89 -0.90
N ASP A 109 -2.13 17.48 -1.37
CA ASP A 109 -2.99 18.33 -0.54
C ASP A 109 -4.25 17.57 -0.16
N LEU A 110 -4.51 17.45 1.13
CA LEU A 110 -5.62 16.68 1.69
C LEU A 110 -6.82 17.58 1.96
N SER A 111 -8.03 17.05 1.82
CA SER A 111 -9.20 17.65 2.47
C SER A 111 -9.03 17.73 3.99
N GLU A 112 -9.68 18.70 4.64
CA GLU A 112 -9.60 18.88 6.11
C GLU A 112 -10.02 17.63 6.88
N GLY A 113 -11.09 16.95 6.44
CA GLY A 113 -11.57 15.69 7.02
C GLY A 113 -10.55 14.56 6.92
N LEU A 114 -9.92 14.40 5.75
CA LEU A 114 -8.87 13.41 5.53
C LEU A 114 -7.62 13.70 6.36
N PHE A 115 -7.17 14.95 6.40
CA PHE A 115 -6.03 15.36 7.23
C PHE A 115 -6.31 15.07 8.70
N SER A 116 -7.47 15.50 9.19
CA SER A 116 -7.92 15.24 10.58
C SER A 116 -7.93 13.75 10.90
N GLN A 117 -8.47 12.91 10.01
CA GLN A 117 -8.48 11.46 10.22
C GLN A 117 -7.06 10.89 10.28
N LEU A 118 -6.17 11.30 9.38
CA LEU A 118 -4.79 10.83 9.32
C LEU A 118 -3.95 11.30 10.52
N THR A 119 -4.25 12.47 11.09
CA THR A 119 -3.49 13.05 12.21
C THR A 119 -4.15 12.85 13.58
N ASN A 120 -5.19 12.01 13.68
CA ASN A 120 -6.00 11.80 14.89
C ASN A 120 -6.56 13.13 15.46
N GLY A 121 -6.99 14.03 14.57
CA GLY A 121 -7.59 15.32 14.90
C GLY A 121 -6.58 16.45 15.14
N ASN A 122 -5.27 16.22 15.00
CA ASN A 122 -4.26 17.24 15.24
C ASN A 122 -4.03 18.13 14.00
N MET A 123 -4.90 19.12 13.82
CA MET A 123 -4.82 20.09 12.71
C MET A 123 -3.64 21.06 12.85
N ASP A 124 -3.16 21.31 14.06
CA ASP A 124 -2.07 22.28 14.35
C ASP A 124 -0.73 21.88 13.74
N GLN A 125 -0.58 20.63 13.29
CA GLN A 125 0.62 20.17 12.61
C GLN A 125 0.85 20.89 11.28
N GLY A 126 -0.23 21.26 10.56
CA GLY A 126 -0.18 21.86 9.22
C GLY A 126 0.32 20.93 8.11
N LEU A 127 1.24 20.03 8.44
CA LEU A 127 1.90 19.07 7.57
C LEU A 127 2.00 17.72 8.27
N CYS A 128 1.87 16.62 7.53
CA CYS A 128 2.17 15.28 8.02
C CYS A 128 3.03 14.48 7.03
N GLU A 129 3.81 13.54 7.57
CA GLU A 129 4.56 12.58 6.75
C GLU A 129 3.64 11.43 6.39
N LEU A 130 3.60 11.08 5.10
CA LEU A 130 2.73 10.03 4.61
C LEU A 130 3.35 9.26 3.44
N THR A 131 2.80 8.08 3.19
CA THR A 131 2.96 7.35 1.93
C THR A 131 1.62 7.28 1.22
N TRP A 132 1.64 7.27 -0.11
CA TRP A 132 0.44 7.07 -0.90
C TRP A 132 0.72 6.25 -2.14
N THR A 133 -0.28 5.49 -2.57
CA THR A 133 -0.22 4.67 -3.78
C THR A 133 -1.61 4.54 -4.38
N GLU A 134 -1.71 4.44 -5.70
CA GLU A 134 -2.97 4.13 -6.39
C GLU A 134 -3.49 2.77 -5.90
N ALA A 135 -4.76 2.72 -5.49
CA ALA A 135 -5.40 1.55 -4.86
C ALA A 135 -5.86 0.51 -5.89
#